data_AF-E3U7Y8-F1
#
_entry.id   AF-E3U7Y8-F1
#
_cell.length_a   1.000
_cell.length_b   1.000
_cell.length_c   1.000
_cell.angle_alpha   90.00
_cell.angle_beta   90.00
_cell.angle_gamma   90.00
#
_symmetry.space_group_name_H-M   'P 1'
#
loop_
_entity.id
_entity.type
_entity.pdbx_description
1 polymer ?
#
loop_
_entity_poly.entity_id
_entity_poly.type
_entity_poly.pdbx_seq_one_letter_code
_entity_poly.pdbx_strand_id
1 'polypeptide(L)' 'LVAEKVAHALECGLKVIACIGETLEEREAGKTEEVVFR' A
#
# COMPACT_ATOMS: atom_id res chain seq x y z
N LEU A 1 4.09 5.34 -8.86
CA LEU A 1 5.27 5.54 -7.99
C LEU A 1 5.55 4.39 -7.00
N VAL A 2 4.70 4.12 -5.99
CA VAL A 2 5.00 3.06 -5.00
C VAL A 2 5.09 1.69 -5.66
N ALA A 3 4.08 1.31 -6.46
CA ALA A 3 4.08 0.04 -7.19
C ALA A 3 5.30 -0.13 -8.11
N GLU A 4 5.67 0.90 -8.87
CA GLU A 4 6.86 0.87 -9.76
C GLU A 4 8.16 0.66 -8.97
N LYS A 5 8.31 1.32 -7.81
CA LYS A 5 9.48 1.14 -6.95
C LYS A 5 9.52 -0.26 -6.34
N VAL A 6 8.39 -0.79 -5.92
CA VAL A 6 8.28 -2.16 -5.40
C VAL A 6 8.64 -3.16 -6.49
N ALA A 7 8.09 -3.01 -7.70
CA ALA A 7 8.41 -3.87 -8.84
C ALA A 7 9.91 -3.87 -9.14
N HIS A 8 10.53 -2.68 -9.25
CA HIS A 8 11.96 -2.58 -9.49
C HIS A 8 12.80 -3.18 -8.35
N ALA A 9 12.44 -2.94 -7.08
CA ALA A 9 13.15 -3.51 -5.94
C ALA A 9 13.09 -5.05 -5.94
N LEU A 10 11.93 -5.63 -6.31
CA LEU A 10 11.77 -7.08 -6.45
C LEU A 10 12.61 -7.63 -7.62
N GLU A 11 12.66 -6.94 -8.77
CA GLU A 11 13.53 -7.30 -9.90
C GLU A 11 15.02 -7.29 -9.52
N CYS A 12 15.43 -6.38 -8.63
CA CYS A 12 16.78 -6.34 -8.08
C CYS A 12 17.05 -7.38 -6.98
N GLY A 13 16.10 -8.26 -6.65
CA GLY A 13 16.26 -9.32 -5.65
C GLY A 13 16.14 -8.86 -4.20
N LEU A 14 15.63 -7.66 -3.95
CA LEU A 14 15.38 -7.19 -2.59
C LEU A 14 14.10 -7.82 -2.02
N LYS A 15 14.09 -8.02 -0.70
CA LYS A 15 12.85 -8.37 0.03
C LYS A 15 12.15 -7.07 0.42
N VAL A 16 10.89 -6.94 0.02
CA VAL A 16 10.11 -5.71 0.21
C VAL A 16 9.00 -5.94 1.22
N ILE A 17 8.82 -4.97 2.13
CA ILE A 17 7.63 -4.83 2.96
C ILE A 17 6.96 -3.53 2.52
N ALA A 18 5.84 -3.64 1.81
CA ALA A 18 5.06 -2.49 1.35
C ALA A 18 4.02 -2.13 2.40
N CYS A 19 4.07 -0.90 2.91
CA CYS A 19 3.09 -0.40 3.87
C CYS A 19 1.87 0.18 3.13
N ILE A 20 0.69 -0.22 3.58
CA ILE A 20 -0.61 0.33 3.17
C ILE A 20 -1.42 0.68 4.42
N GLY A 21 -2.43 1.53 4.27
CA GLY A 21 -3.31 1.92 5.37
C GLY A 21 -4.16 3.13 5.00
N GLU A 22 -5.20 3.29 5.80
CA GLU A 22 -6.18 4.37 5.72
C GLU A 22 -5.94 5.43 6.80
N THR A 23 -6.53 6.62 6.62
CA THR A 23 -6.56 7.65 7.67
C THR A 23 -7.64 7.34 8.72
N LEU A 24 -7.61 8.06 9.85
CA LEU A 24 -8.64 7.91 10.88
C LEU A 24 -10.03 8.24 10.33
N GLU A 25 -10.14 9.29 9.51
CA GLU A 25 -11.40 9.73 8.91
C GLU A 25 -11.96 8.69 7.94
N GLU A 26 -11.09 8.06 7.14
CA GLU A 26 -11.49 6.97 6.22
C GLU A 26 -11.99 5.74 7.01
N ARG A 27 -11.34 5.40 8.12
CA ARG A 27 -11.79 4.35 9.03
C ARG A 27 -13.14 4.66 9.65
N GLU A 28 -13.32 5.85 10.20
CA GLU A 28 -14.57 6.28 10.83
C GLU A 28 -15.72 6.38 9.81
N ALA A 29 -15.40 6.64 8.54
CA ALA A 29 -16.34 6.61 7.42
C ALA A 29 -16.63 5.19 6.87
N GLY A 30 -16.05 4.13 7.45
CA GLY A 30 -16.26 2.75 7.01
C GLY A 30 -15.58 2.39 5.68
N LYS A 31 -14.56 3.15 5.27
CA LYS A 31 -13.85 2.99 3.98
C LYS A 31 -12.56 2.20 4.06
N THR A 32 -12.30 1.49 5.16
CA THR A 32 -11.05 0.75 5.34
C THR A 32 -10.78 -0.20 4.17
N GLU A 33 -11.75 -1.04 3.78
CA GLU A 33 -11.57 -1.97 2.65
C GLU A 33 -11.34 -1.22 1.32
N GLU A 34 -12.12 -0.17 1.05
CA GLU A 34 -11.96 0.64 -0.16
C GLU A 34 -10.54 1.21 -0.28
N VAL A 35 -9.95 1.68 0.82
CA VAL A 35 -8.64 2.32 0.83
C VAL A 35 -7.50 1.29 0.77
N VAL A 36 -7.59 0.19 1.51
CA VAL A 36 -6.50 -0.81 1.58
C VAL A 36 -6.42 -1.71 0.35
N PHE A 37 -7.51 -1.83 -0.43
CA PHE A 37 -7.52 -2.64 -1.66
C PHE A 37 -7.26 -1.83 -2.95
N ARG A 38 -6.97 -0.53 -2.84
CA ARG A 38 -6.71 0.36 -4.00
C ARG A 38 -5.29 0.29 -4.56
#